data_AF-C0M6Y4-F1
#
_entry.id   AF-C0M6Y4-F1
#
_cell.length_a   1.000
_cell.length_b   1.000
_cell.length_c   1.000
_cell.angle_alpha   90.00
_cell.angle_beta   90.00
_cell.angle_gamma   90.00
#
_symmetry.space_group_name_H-M   'P 1'
#
loop_
_entity.id
_entity.type
_entity.pdbx_description
1 polymer ?
#
loop_
_entity_poly.entity_id
_entity_poly.type
_entity_poly.pdbx_seq_one_letter_code
_entity_poly.pdbx_strand_id
1 'polypeptide(L)'
;MVKCMGKREIREEINGKVYKTFSEIARDYSMYPSTVIIRYDRGLRGAELVAKRVIRNPKKNIKKPKKHIDKGFPLKIEGVVYNKVSDLADKYGINQATLRNGIAAGFTGDEIVKPVTKSIRGRSISINGIDYPSLSAAAKELGFDRMKLRRLYYSGYRDDELLTKMKCERKMQRFTGAVIFGTEYTRIRDIALKFNIPETTLRGRYQNGARDEQLICNKKGEFTLPGRKLPAFIRFKEAQGEYIFQRTYKNETVTKGRKRFEDIMAISRLVDDYIKIFDRLPRDLGNDTIKIDYNTILGKQFGELFVKGIVLQDNKRKLWCVCSCGKEKYYLPPGVVEGKIKSCGHLEGLMLTQKNEELKEIQRNRDVALASNTTTGKKNISYNNSKKAFEFKITRGETSLFQRFKTLDQALEYKQKVLNYIKKHDGKLPSKEDIK
;
A
#
# COMPACT_ATOMS: atom_id res chain seq x y z
N MET A 1 -5.84 -20.04 -18.17
CA MET A 1 -4.47 -19.49 -18.09
C MET A 1 -4.19 -18.64 -19.33
N VAL A 2 -4.54 -17.37 -19.29
CA VAL A 2 -4.20 -16.39 -20.34
C VAL A 2 -3.19 -15.45 -19.72
N LYS A 3 -1.92 -15.54 -20.13
CA LYS A 3 -0.95 -14.48 -19.83
C LYS A 3 -1.31 -13.30 -20.72
N CYS A 4 -1.71 -12.18 -20.14
CA CYS A 4 -1.66 -10.89 -20.83
C CYS A 4 -0.18 -10.60 -21.13
N MET A 5 0.27 -10.96 -22.33
CA MET A 5 1.59 -10.61 -22.82
C MET A 5 1.43 -9.35 -23.68
N GLY A 6 2.10 -8.28 -23.27
CA GLY A 6 2.20 -7.05 -24.06
C GLY A 6 2.66 -7.35 -25.49
N LYS A 7 2.31 -6.46 -26.42
CA LYS A 7 2.65 -6.52 -27.84
C LYS A 7 4.16 -6.81 -27.97
N ARG A 8 4.53 -8.05 -28.30
CA ARG A 8 5.91 -8.39 -28.66
C ARG A 8 6.15 -7.82 -30.05
N GLU A 9 6.94 -6.76 -30.12
CA GLU A 9 7.44 -6.23 -31.39
C GLU A 9 8.41 -7.25 -31.99
N ILE A 10 8.22 -7.55 -33.26
CA ILE A 10 9.11 -8.40 -34.06
C ILE A 10 9.43 -7.67 -35.36
N ARG A 11 10.48 -8.09 -36.06
CA ARG A 11 10.77 -7.61 -37.42
C ARG A 11 11.04 -8.83 -38.28
N GLU A 12 10.02 -9.29 -38.98
CA GLU A 12 10.08 -10.53 -39.75
C GLU A 12 9.68 -10.29 -41.18
N GLU A 13 10.54 -10.67 -42.11
CA GLU A 13 10.25 -10.60 -43.54
C GLU A 13 9.69 -11.93 -44.03
N ILE A 14 8.51 -11.91 -44.65
CA ILE A 14 7.87 -13.08 -45.23
C ILE A 14 7.43 -12.72 -46.64
N ASN A 15 8.01 -13.38 -47.64
CA ASN A 15 7.73 -13.14 -49.06
C ASN A 15 7.88 -11.66 -49.48
N GLY A 16 8.95 -10.98 -49.03
CA GLY A 16 9.25 -9.59 -49.39
C GLY A 16 8.47 -8.53 -48.59
N LYS A 17 7.62 -8.92 -47.63
CA LYS A 17 6.89 -8.00 -46.75
C LYS A 17 7.40 -8.11 -45.32
N VAL A 18 7.75 -6.96 -44.73
CA VAL A 18 8.24 -6.86 -43.35
C VAL A 18 7.08 -6.63 -42.37
N TYR A 19 6.96 -7.52 -41.40
CA TYR A 19 5.92 -7.51 -40.37
C TYR A 19 6.49 -7.05 -39.02
N LYS A 20 5.72 -6.22 -38.30
CA LYS A 20 6.12 -5.65 -37.01
C LYS A 20 5.52 -6.39 -35.82
N THR A 21 4.45 -7.16 -36.03
CA THR A 21 3.78 -7.91 -34.97
C THR A 21 3.32 -9.29 -35.43
N PHE A 22 3.26 -10.26 -34.50
CA PHE A 22 2.70 -11.59 -34.77
C PHE A 22 1.25 -11.54 -35.24
N SER A 23 0.49 -10.55 -34.75
CA SER A 23 -0.90 -10.35 -35.10
C SER A 23 -1.08 -9.88 -36.55
N GLU A 24 -0.13 -9.12 -37.10
CA GLU A 24 -0.13 -8.75 -38.53
C GLU A 24 0.14 -9.96 -39.42
N ILE A 25 1.14 -10.77 -39.08
CA ILE A 25 1.44 -12.01 -39.81
C ILE A 25 0.24 -12.95 -39.78
N ALA A 26 -0.37 -13.12 -38.61
CA ALA A 26 -1.55 -13.96 -38.41
C ALA A 26 -2.74 -13.50 -39.26
N ARG A 27 -2.97 -12.18 -39.37
CA ARG A 27 -4.03 -11.60 -40.20
C ARG A 27 -3.76 -11.81 -41.69
N ASP A 28 -2.56 -11.50 -42.17
CA ASP A 28 -2.22 -11.61 -43.59
C ASP A 28 -2.26 -13.06 -44.11
N TYR A 29 -1.86 -14.03 -43.28
CA TYR A 29 -1.78 -15.43 -43.67
C TYR A 29 -2.96 -16.28 -43.16
N SER A 30 -4.01 -15.64 -42.62
CA SER A 30 -5.21 -16.31 -42.09
C SER A 30 -4.89 -17.44 -41.10
N MET A 31 -4.04 -17.14 -40.12
CA MET A 31 -3.60 -18.06 -39.07
C MET A 31 -3.98 -17.52 -37.68
N TYR A 32 -4.10 -18.41 -36.70
CA TYR A 32 -4.22 -17.97 -35.31
C TYR A 32 -2.89 -17.35 -34.83
N PRO A 33 -2.91 -16.18 -34.14
CA PRO A 33 -1.69 -15.56 -33.59
C PRO A 33 -0.89 -16.50 -32.69
N SER A 34 -1.57 -17.34 -31.92
CA SER A 34 -0.95 -18.37 -31.08
C SER A 34 -0.14 -19.39 -31.90
N THR A 35 -0.61 -19.77 -33.09
CA THR A 35 0.11 -20.70 -33.98
C THR A 35 1.38 -20.06 -34.51
N VAL A 36 1.31 -18.79 -34.92
CA VAL A 36 2.48 -18.03 -35.38
C VAL A 36 3.50 -17.90 -34.25
N ILE A 37 3.07 -17.52 -33.04
CA ILE A 37 3.92 -17.43 -31.85
C ILE A 37 4.57 -18.79 -31.50
N ILE A 38 3.81 -19.88 -31.49
CA ILE A 38 4.36 -21.21 -31.18
C ILE A 38 5.40 -21.64 -32.21
N ARG A 39 5.16 -21.39 -33.50
CA ARG A 39 6.12 -21.68 -34.57
C ARG A 39 7.36 -20.79 -34.43
N TYR A 40 7.16 -19.54 -34.07
CA TYR A 40 8.23 -18.60 -33.79
C TYR A 40 9.11 -19.02 -32.60
N ASP A 41 8.50 -19.39 -31.47
CA ASP A 41 9.19 -19.88 -30.28
C ASP A 41 9.91 -21.22 -30.55
N ARG A 42 9.46 -21.98 -31.56
CA ARG A 42 10.12 -23.20 -32.08
C ARG A 42 11.23 -22.93 -33.10
N GLY A 43 11.52 -21.66 -33.40
CA GLY A 43 12.59 -21.22 -34.29
C GLY A 43 12.25 -21.17 -35.78
N LEU A 44 10.99 -21.34 -36.19
CA LEU A 44 10.58 -21.18 -37.60
C LEU A 44 10.50 -19.68 -37.95
N ARG A 45 10.93 -19.28 -39.15
CA ARG A 45 10.98 -17.89 -39.64
C ARG A 45 10.66 -17.83 -41.14
N GLY A 46 10.45 -16.63 -41.69
CA GLY A 46 10.15 -16.43 -43.11
C GLY A 46 8.93 -17.23 -43.58
N ALA A 47 8.99 -17.79 -44.79
CA ALA A 47 7.90 -18.58 -45.38
C ALA A 47 7.50 -19.82 -44.56
N GLU A 48 8.43 -20.41 -43.80
CA GLU A 48 8.15 -21.58 -42.95
C GLU A 48 7.25 -21.23 -41.75
N LEU A 49 7.27 -19.98 -41.31
CA LEU A 49 6.44 -19.51 -40.21
C LEU A 49 4.95 -19.64 -40.55
N VAL A 50 4.62 -19.41 -41.83
CA VAL A 50 3.25 -19.38 -42.38
C VAL A 50 2.90 -20.61 -43.21
N ALA A 51 3.84 -21.54 -43.38
CA ALA A 51 3.62 -22.77 -44.15
C ALA A 51 2.39 -23.56 -43.66
N LYS A 52 1.45 -23.85 -44.55
CA LYS A 52 0.29 -24.69 -44.22
C LYS A 52 0.81 -26.07 -43.84
N ARG A 53 0.38 -26.57 -42.68
CA ARG A 53 0.75 -27.92 -42.24
C ARG A 53 0.05 -28.90 -43.17
N VAL A 54 0.79 -29.80 -43.83
CA VAL A 54 0.19 -30.98 -44.45
C VAL A 54 -0.57 -31.71 -43.33
N ILE A 55 -1.90 -31.79 -43.46
CA ILE A 55 -2.73 -32.50 -42.51
C ILE A 55 -2.30 -33.95 -42.60
N ARG A 56 -1.56 -34.44 -41.60
CA ARG A 56 -1.45 -35.89 -41.40
C ARG A 56 -2.87 -36.35 -41.07
N ASN A 57 -3.44 -37.20 -41.93
CA ASN A 57 -4.76 -37.79 -41.69
C ASN A 57 -4.86 -38.26 -40.23
N PRO A 58 -5.93 -37.89 -39.51
CA PRO A 58 -6.09 -38.29 -38.12
C PRO A 58 -6.07 -39.83 -38.06
N LYS A 59 -5.23 -40.38 -37.17
CA LYS A 59 -5.19 -41.82 -36.92
C LYS A 59 -6.60 -42.28 -36.53
N LYS A 60 -7.21 -43.18 -37.32
CA LYS A 60 -8.50 -43.80 -36.98
C LYS A 60 -8.43 -44.35 -35.55
N ASN A 61 -9.46 -44.09 -34.74
CA ASN A 61 -9.63 -44.66 -33.41
C ASN A 61 -9.80 -46.18 -33.53
N ILE A 62 -8.70 -46.92 -33.48
CA ILE A 62 -8.73 -48.38 -33.38
C ILE A 62 -9.00 -48.72 -31.92
N LYS A 63 -10.16 -49.30 -31.62
CA LYS A 63 -10.46 -49.93 -30.32
C LYS A 63 -9.32 -50.91 -29.98
N LYS A 64 -8.77 -50.82 -28.76
CA LYS A 64 -7.69 -51.73 -28.31
C LYS A 64 -8.17 -53.19 -28.46
N PRO A 65 -7.49 -54.04 -29.25
CA PRO A 65 -7.83 -55.45 -29.28
C PRO A 65 -7.38 -56.11 -27.98
N LYS A 66 -8.22 -57.00 -27.46
CA LYS A 66 -7.86 -57.94 -26.39
C LYS A 66 -6.94 -59.04 -26.97
N LYS A 67 -5.98 -59.46 -26.13
CA LYS A 67 -4.98 -60.54 -26.28
C LYS A 67 -3.82 -60.27 -27.26
N HIS A 68 -2.60 -60.52 -26.77
CA HIS A 68 -1.32 -60.43 -27.47
C HIS A 68 -1.29 -61.40 -28.66
N ILE A 69 -1.44 -60.86 -29.85
CA ILE A 69 -1.01 -61.50 -31.09
C ILE A 69 -0.06 -60.49 -31.72
N ASP A 70 1.20 -60.86 -31.93
CA ASP A 70 2.22 -60.00 -32.56
C ASP A 70 1.78 -59.73 -34.00
N LYS A 71 1.03 -58.64 -34.20
CA LYS A 71 0.56 -58.20 -35.52
C LYS A 71 1.79 -57.96 -36.41
N GLY A 72 1.89 -58.69 -37.51
CA GLY A 72 2.98 -58.57 -38.48
C GLY A 72 3.92 -59.77 -38.58
N PHE A 73 3.64 -60.89 -37.91
CA PHE A 73 4.34 -62.16 -38.06
C PHE A 73 3.52 -63.16 -38.90
N PRO A 74 4.16 -64.09 -39.63
CA PRO A 74 5.60 -64.36 -39.66
C PRO A 74 6.42 -63.38 -40.50
N LEU A 75 7.68 -63.13 -40.10
CA LEU A 75 8.64 -62.28 -40.82
C LEU A 75 9.82 -63.11 -41.31
N LYS A 76 10.17 -62.95 -42.59
CA LYS A 76 11.37 -63.56 -43.17
C LYS A 76 12.50 -62.53 -43.19
N ILE A 77 13.58 -62.81 -42.45
CA ILE A 77 14.78 -61.97 -42.35
C ILE A 77 15.97 -62.88 -42.65
N GLU A 78 16.81 -62.50 -43.62
CA GLU A 78 17.96 -63.30 -44.08
C GLU A 78 17.62 -64.77 -44.41
N GLY A 79 16.43 -65.03 -44.95
CA GLY A 79 15.99 -66.38 -45.32
C GLY A 79 15.35 -67.19 -44.19
N VAL A 80 15.49 -66.78 -42.93
CA VAL A 80 14.90 -67.43 -41.76
C VAL A 80 13.54 -66.82 -41.44
N VAL A 81 12.55 -67.68 -41.16
CA VAL A 81 11.19 -67.25 -40.80
C VAL A 81 11.05 -67.18 -39.29
N TYR A 82 10.81 -65.99 -38.77
CA TYR A 82 10.51 -65.74 -37.36
C TYR A 82 9.00 -65.64 -37.18
N ASN A 83 8.49 -66.22 -36.09
CA ASN A 83 7.05 -66.27 -35.80
C ASN A 83 6.64 -65.32 -34.66
N LYS A 84 7.60 -64.81 -33.89
CA LYS A 84 7.36 -63.89 -32.76
C LYS A 84 8.42 -62.78 -32.70
N VAL A 85 8.04 -61.64 -32.11
CA VAL A 85 8.98 -60.53 -31.90
C VAL A 85 10.10 -60.91 -30.93
N SER A 86 9.82 -61.75 -29.94
CA SER A 86 10.81 -62.22 -28.96
C SER A 86 11.99 -62.89 -29.65
N ASP A 87 11.72 -63.81 -30.57
CA ASP A 87 12.72 -64.63 -31.22
C ASP A 87 13.69 -63.75 -32.05
N LEU A 88 13.14 -62.68 -32.65
CA LEU A 88 13.93 -61.70 -33.40
C LEU A 88 14.72 -60.76 -32.47
N ALA A 89 14.13 -60.36 -31.34
CA ALA A 89 14.78 -59.53 -30.33
C ALA A 89 15.99 -60.23 -29.71
N ASP A 90 15.84 -61.51 -29.40
CA ASP A 90 16.89 -62.33 -28.78
C ASP A 90 18.02 -62.61 -29.76
N LYS A 91 17.70 -62.86 -31.04
CA LYS A 91 18.71 -63.11 -32.09
C LYS A 91 19.58 -61.90 -32.41
N TYR A 92 18.95 -60.73 -32.60
CA TYR A 92 19.66 -59.51 -33.02
C TYR A 92 20.02 -58.57 -31.85
N GLY A 93 19.66 -58.92 -30.62
CA GLY A 93 19.94 -58.11 -29.43
C GLY A 93 19.21 -56.75 -29.42
N ILE A 94 18.04 -56.68 -30.06
CA ILE A 94 17.28 -55.44 -30.23
C ILE A 94 16.09 -55.43 -29.26
N ASN A 95 15.84 -54.31 -28.59
CA ASN A 95 14.68 -54.17 -27.70
C ASN A 95 13.37 -54.47 -28.45
N GLN A 96 12.56 -55.39 -27.90
CA GLN A 96 11.26 -55.79 -28.49
C GLN A 96 10.34 -54.60 -28.79
N ALA A 97 10.38 -53.53 -28.00
CA ALA A 97 9.60 -52.32 -28.26
C ALA A 97 10.04 -51.58 -29.53
N THR A 98 11.35 -51.56 -29.79
CA THR A 98 11.92 -50.97 -31.02
C THR A 98 11.48 -51.75 -32.25
N LEU A 99 11.52 -53.09 -32.19
CA LEU A 99 11.03 -53.96 -33.26
C LEU A 99 9.52 -53.78 -33.49
N ARG A 100 8.70 -53.78 -32.43
CA ARG A 100 7.25 -53.53 -32.54
C ARG A 100 6.92 -52.18 -33.16
N ASN A 101 7.66 -51.13 -32.80
CA ASN A 101 7.48 -49.81 -33.38
C ASN A 101 7.89 -49.77 -34.86
N GLY A 102 8.96 -50.48 -35.24
CA GLY A 102 9.37 -50.63 -36.64
C GLY A 102 8.30 -51.35 -37.47
N ILE A 103 7.80 -52.50 -36.99
CA ILE A 103 6.74 -53.26 -37.65
C ILE A 103 5.46 -52.43 -37.78
N ALA A 104 5.06 -51.72 -36.72
CA ALA A 104 3.89 -50.84 -36.74
C ALA A 104 4.06 -49.62 -37.66
N ALA A 105 5.31 -49.24 -37.97
CA ALA A 105 5.65 -48.20 -38.93
C ALA A 105 5.76 -48.73 -40.38
N GLY A 106 5.62 -50.04 -40.59
CA GLY A 106 5.61 -50.67 -41.91
C GLY A 106 6.98 -51.12 -42.43
N PHE A 107 8.03 -51.12 -41.60
CA PHE A 107 9.31 -51.72 -41.99
C PHE A 107 9.16 -53.24 -42.15
N THR A 108 9.79 -53.83 -43.16
CA THR A 108 9.74 -55.27 -43.47
C THR A 108 11.13 -55.80 -43.82
N GLY A 109 11.36 -57.11 -43.60
CA GLY A 109 12.62 -57.77 -43.93
C GLY A 109 13.81 -57.22 -43.14
N ASP A 110 15.00 -57.24 -43.75
CA ASP A 110 16.27 -56.88 -43.12
C ASP A 110 16.35 -55.41 -42.68
N GLU A 111 15.45 -54.54 -43.16
CA GLU A 111 15.38 -53.13 -42.76
C GLU A 111 14.96 -52.95 -41.30
N ILE A 112 14.22 -53.91 -40.72
CA ILE A 112 13.75 -53.87 -39.33
C ILE A 112 14.91 -53.94 -38.34
N VAL A 113 15.97 -54.67 -38.71
CA VAL A 113 17.11 -55.00 -37.83
C VAL A 113 18.32 -54.09 -38.07
N LYS A 114 18.29 -53.21 -39.08
CA LYS A 114 19.34 -52.21 -39.31
C LYS A 114 19.32 -51.14 -38.22
N PRO A 115 20.49 -50.70 -37.70
CA PRO A 115 20.55 -49.63 -36.72
C PRO A 115 20.00 -48.35 -37.33
N VAL A 116 18.95 -47.79 -36.71
CA VAL A 116 18.40 -46.48 -37.08
C VAL A 116 19.55 -45.47 -37.01
N THR A 117 19.98 -44.95 -38.17
CA THR A 117 20.96 -43.86 -38.23
C THR A 117 20.47 -42.75 -37.31
N LYS A 118 21.32 -42.35 -36.35
CA LYS A 118 20.98 -41.33 -35.36
C LYS A 118 20.36 -40.14 -36.09
N SER A 119 19.07 -39.92 -35.85
CA SER A 119 18.35 -38.75 -36.35
C SER A 119 19.21 -37.51 -36.15
N ILE A 120 19.56 -36.83 -37.25
CA ILE A 120 20.21 -35.51 -37.24
C ILE A 120 19.22 -34.54 -36.61
N ARG A 121 19.11 -34.57 -35.28
CA ARG A 121 18.26 -33.69 -34.48
C ARG A 121 18.97 -32.38 -34.23
N GLY A 122 19.31 -31.69 -35.31
CA GLY A 122 19.74 -30.30 -35.32
C GLY A 122 19.23 -29.71 -36.61
N ARG A 123 18.37 -28.69 -36.53
CA ARG A 123 18.07 -27.87 -37.71
C ARG A 123 19.29 -27.01 -37.98
N SER A 124 19.66 -26.87 -39.26
CA SER A 124 20.67 -25.92 -39.68
C SER A 124 20.25 -24.50 -39.32
N ILE A 125 21.22 -23.64 -39.03
CA ILE A 125 21.00 -22.23 -38.72
C ILE A 125 21.98 -21.37 -39.52
N SER A 126 21.52 -20.21 -39.97
CA SER A 126 22.36 -19.22 -40.66
C SER A 126 22.74 -18.11 -39.68
N ILE A 127 24.01 -17.70 -39.67
CA ILE A 127 24.52 -16.51 -38.96
C ILE A 127 25.41 -15.74 -39.93
N ASN A 128 25.07 -14.49 -40.23
CA ASN A 128 25.75 -13.63 -41.22
C ASN A 128 25.87 -14.30 -42.61
N GLY A 129 24.85 -15.04 -43.03
CA GLY A 129 24.85 -15.73 -44.34
C GLY A 129 25.67 -17.04 -44.39
N ILE A 130 26.28 -17.46 -43.28
CA ILE A 130 26.97 -18.76 -43.19
C ILE A 130 26.04 -19.78 -42.53
N ASP A 131 25.82 -20.91 -43.22
CA ASP A 131 24.96 -21.99 -42.76
C ASP A 131 25.73 -23.01 -41.91
N TYR A 132 25.25 -23.21 -40.68
CA TYR A 132 25.79 -24.18 -39.74
C TYR A 132 24.82 -25.34 -39.54
N PRO A 133 25.28 -26.61 -39.50
CA PRO A 133 24.40 -27.76 -39.26
C PRO A 133 23.68 -27.74 -37.91
N SER A 134 24.21 -26.99 -36.93
CA SER A 134 23.56 -26.78 -35.65
C SER A 134 24.13 -25.57 -34.91
N LEU A 135 23.40 -25.08 -33.90
CA LEU A 135 23.90 -24.11 -32.91
C LEU A 135 25.22 -24.55 -32.24
N SER A 136 25.46 -25.85 -32.13
CA SER A 136 26.68 -26.37 -31.50
C SER A 136 27.88 -26.28 -32.45
N ALA A 137 27.65 -26.50 -33.75
CA ALA A 137 28.66 -26.32 -34.79
C ALA A 137 29.02 -24.83 -34.92
N ALA A 138 28.00 -23.96 -34.98
CA ALA A 138 28.20 -22.51 -34.99
C ALA A 138 28.98 -22.00 -33.79
N ALA A 139 28.66 -22.48 -32.58
CA ALA A 139 29.38 -22.08 -31.36
C ALA A 139 30.86 -22.50 -31.39
N LYS A 140 31.15 -23.70 -31.90
CA LYS A 140 32.52 -24.22 -31.99
C LYS A 140 33.35 -23.43 -33.02
N GLU A 141 32.79 -23.21 -34.21
CA GLU A 141 33.48 -22.51 -35.29
C GLU A 141 33.75 -21.04 -34.94
N LEU A 142 32.75 -20.37 -34.35
CA LEU A 142 32.85 -18.95 -33.97
C LEU A 142 33.55 -18.73 -32.62
N GLY A 143 34.05 -19.78 -31.96
CA GLY A 143 34.77 -19.68 -30.69
C GLY A 143 33.93 -19.15 -29.52
N PHE A 144 32.63 -19.42 -29.52
CA PHE A 144 31.67 -18.86 -28.57
C PHE A 144 31.11 -19.90 -27.59
N ASP A 145 30.71 -19.47 -26.39
CA ASP A 145 30.01 -20.33 -25.46
C ASP A 145 28.65 -20.79 -26.05
N ARG A 146 28.53 -22.11 -26.24
CA ARG A 146 27.34 -22.76 -26.82
C ARG A 146 26.06 -22.39 -26.08
N MET A 147 26.11 -22.28 -24.75
CA MET A 147 24.92 -22.01 -23.94
C MET A 147 24.47 -20.56 -24.05
N LYS A 148 25.41 -19.60 -24.07
CA LYS A 148 25.16 -18.18 -24.31
C LYS A 148 24.61 -17.96 -25.72
N LEU A 149 25.21 -18.58 -26.74
CA LEU A 149 24.76 -18.50 -28.12
C LEU A 149 23.33 -19.02 -28.27
N ARG A 150 23.07 -20.22 -27.73
CA ARG A 150 21.73 -20.83 -27.72
C ARG A 150 20.69 -19.92 -27.06
N ARG A 151 21.01 -19.35 -25.90
CA ARG A 151 20.08 -18.46 -25.17
C ARG A 151 19.76 -17.21 -25.98
N LEU A 152 20.77 -16.53 -26.52
CA LEU A 152 20.57 -15.31 -27.28
C LEU A 152 19.83 -15.59 -28.61
N TYR A 153 20.16 -16.68 -29.29
CA TYR A 153 19.48 -17.10 -30.51
C TYR A 153 17.98 -17.40 -30.27
N TYR A 154 17.63 -18.14 -29.22
CA TYR A 154 16.21 -18.39 -28.90
C TYR A 154 15.50 -17.16 -28.29
N SER A 155 16.24 -16.19 -27.75
CA SER A 155 15.71 -14.89 -27.34
C SER A 155 15.37 -13.97 -28.52
N GLY A 156 15.77 -14.33 -29.75
CA GLY A 156 15.45 -13.60 -30.98
C GLY A 156 16.60 -12.83 -31.63
N TYR A 157 17.78 -12.75 -31.00
CA TYR A 157 18.95 -12.06 -31.57
C TYR A 157 19.52 -12.81 -32.79
N ARG A 158 19.89 -12.10 -33.86
CA ARG A 158 20.47 -12.68 -35.09
C ARG A 158 21.71 -11.93 -35.56
N ASP A 159 22.52 -12.60 -36.37
CA ASP A 159 23.60 -11.99 -37.15
C ASP A 159 24.52 -11.08 -36.31
N ASP A 160 24.90 -9.92 -36.83
CA ASP A 160 25.80 -8.99 -36.14
C ASP A 160 25.27 -8.54 -34.77
N GLU A 161 23.95 -8.45 -34.59
CA GLU A 161 23.34 -8.14 -33.29
C GLU A 161 23.59 -9.27 -32.27
N LEU A 162 23.43 -10.52 -32.72
CA LEU A 162 23.73 -11.71 -31.93
C LEU A 162 25.22 -11.76 -31.59
N LEU A 163 26.10 -11.53 -32.57
CA LEU A 163 27.55 -11.54 -32.37
C LEU A 163 28.01 -10.42 -31.42
N THR A 164 27.41 -9.24 -31.53
CA THR A 164 27.68 -8.10 -30.64
C THR A 164 27.31 -8.43 -29.19
N LYS A 165 26.13 -9.04 -28.97
CA LYS A 165 25.71 -9.52 -27.63
C LYS A 165 26.57 -10.67 -27.13
N MET A 166 27.10 -11.51 -28.02
CA MET A 166 28.03 -12.58 -27.69
C MET A 166 29.38 -12.05 -27.21
N LYS A 167 29.92 -11.02 -27.88
CA LYS A 167 31.17 -10.33 -27.52
C LYS A 167 31.03 -9.44 -26.29
N CYS A 168 29.82 -9.00 -25.95
CA CYS A 168 29.59 -8.19 -24.76
C CYS A 168 29.84 -9.05 -23.50
N GLU A 169 30.98 -8.80 -22.85
CA GLU A 169 31.25 -9.26 -21.50
C GLU A 169 30.41 -8.44 -20.52
N ARG A 170 29.59 -9.10 -19.70
CA ARG A 170 28.90 -8.40 -18.62
C ARG A 170 29.97 -7.93 -17.63
N LYS A 171 30.34 -6.64 -17.67
CA LYS A 171 31.09 -6.03 -16.57
C LYS A 171 30.32 -6.30 -15.28
N MET A 172 30.91 -7.06 -14.36
CA MET A 172 30.31 -7.32 -13.05
C MET A 172 30.14 -5.99 -12.34
N GLN A 173 28.91 -5.47 -12.31
CA GLN A 173 28.60 -4.31 -11.49
C GLN A 173 28.94 -4.66 -10.04
N ARG A 174 29.90 -3.93 -9.46
CA ARG A 174 30.19 -4.01 -8.04
C ARG A 174 28.96 -3.50 -7.28
N PHE A 175 28.65 -4.16 -6.18
CA PHE A 175 27.57 -3.71 -5.31
C PHE A 175 27.98 -2.39 -4.68
N THR A 176 27.15 -1.36 -4.84
CA THR A 176 27.41 0.00 -4.33
C THR A 176 26.57 0.32 -3.10
N GLY A 177 25.84 -0.67 -2.57
CA GLY A 177 24.89 -0.49 -1.47
C GLY A 177 23.44 -0.66 -1.92
N ALA A 178 22.54 -0.87 -0.96
CA ALA A 178 21.10 -0.88 -1.16
C ALA A 178 20.39 -0.42 0.12
N VAL A 179 19.27 0.27 -0.02
CA VAL A 179 18.41 0.63 1.12
C VAL A 179 17.20 -0.30 1.08
N ILE A 180 17.04 -1.14 2.09
CA ILE A 180 15.92 -2.09 2.15
C ILE A 180 15.11 -1.80 3.40
N PHE A 181 13.86 -1.38 3.22
CA PHE A 181 12.96 -0.94 4.31
C PHE A 181 13.52 0.19 5.17
N GLY A 182 14.33 1.08 4.57
CA GLY A 182 14.96 2.19 5.27
C GLY A 182 16.21 1.81 6.07
N THR A 183 16.65 0.55 6.02
CA THR A 183 17.96 0.14 6.53
C THR A 183 18.96 0.13 5.38
N GLU A 184 20.09 0.80 5.56
CA GLU A 184 21.17 0.80 4.57
C GLU A 184 22.04 -0.46 4.71
N TYR A 185 22.29 -1.13 3.59
CA TYR A 185 23.16 -2.30 3.51
C TYR A 185 24.32 -1.99 2.58
N THR A 186 25.53 -2.02 3.11
CA THR A 186 26.77 -1.78 2.34
C THR A 186 27.31 -3.06 1.70
N ARG A 187 26.90 -4.24 2.19
CA ARG A 187 27.33 -5.54 1.67
C ARG A 187 26.14 -6.45 1.35
N ILE A 188 26.23 -7.17 0.23
CA ILE A 188 25.21 -8.18 -0.16
C ILE A 188 25.08 -9.28 0.89
N ARG A 189 26.19 -9.66 1.55
CA ARG A 189 26.18 -10.67 2.61
C ARG A 189 25.24 -10.29 3.77
N ASP A 190 25.19 -9.02 4.14
CA ASP A 190 24.33 -8.58 5.25
C ASP A 190 22.85 -8.73 4.89
N ILE A 191 22.50 -8.44 3.63
CA ILE A 191 21.17 -8.71 3.07
C ILE A 191 20.90 -10.22 3.02
N ALA A 192 21.87 -11.02 2.58
CA ALA A 192 21.73 -12.47 2.47
C ALA A 192 21.40 -13.12 3.83
N LEU A 193 22.16 -12.76 4.87
CA LEU A 193 21.96 -13.21 6.24
C LEU A 193 20.62 -12.70 6.79
N LYS A 194 20.32 -11.41 6.59
CA LYS A 194 19.11 -10.80 7.12
C LYS A 194 17.85 -11.39 6.50
N PHE A 195 17.84 -11.67 5.20
CA PHE A 195 16.63 -12.09 4.49
C PHE A 195 16.56 -13.60 4.21
N ASN A 196 17.57 -14.35 4.65
CA ASN A 196 17.74 -15.78 4.34
C ASN A 196 17.65 -16.06 2.83
N ILE A 197 18.34 -15.24 2.04
CA ILE A 197 18.41 -15.37 0.58
C ILE A 197 19.86 -15.67 0.22
N PRO A 198 20.14 -16.69 -0.61
CA PRO A 198 21.51 -16.96 -1.05
C PRO A 198 22.14 -15.74 -1.69
N GLU A 199 23.38 -15.41 -1.30
CA GLU A 199 24.12 -14.25 -1.80
C GLU A 199 24.25 -14.27 -3.33
N THR A 200 24.36 -15.47 -3.91
CA THR A 200 24.37 -15.71 -5.36
C THR A 200 23.08 -15.24 -6.04
N THR A 201 21.93 -15.43 -5.39
CA THR A 201 20.63 -14.98 -5.89
C THR A 201 20.53 -13.46 -5.86
N LEU A 202 20.93 -12.84 -4.74
CA LEU A 202 20.95 -11.38 -4.61
C LEU A 202 21.90 -10.73 -5.62
N ARG A 203 23.09 -11.29 -5.80
CA ARG A 203 24.07 -10.83 -6.79
C ARG A 203 23.52 -10.93 -8.21
N GLY A 204 22.85 -12.04 -8.55
CA GLY A 204 22.18 -12.20 -9.83
C GLY A 204 21.06 -11.18 -10.05
N ARG A 205 20.24 -10.91 -9.02
CA ARG A 205 19.18 -9.88 -9.07
C ARG A 205 19.76 -8.49 -9.28
N TYR A 206 20.77 -8.12 -8.49
CA TYR A 206 21.46 -6.82 -8.59
C TYR A 206 22.08 -6.60 -9.97
N GLN A 207 22.71 -7.63 -10.53
CA GLN A 207 23.28 -7.61 -11.88
C GLN A 207 22.22 -7.50 -12.98
N ASN A 208 21.01 -7.97 -12.73
CA ASN A 208 19.88 -7.82 -13.64
C ASN A 208 19.09 -6.51 -13.40
N GLY A 209 19.64 -5.59 -12.59
CA GLY A 209 19.09 -4.25 -12.38
C GLY A 209 18.13 -4.12 -11.20
N ALA A 210 17.90 -5.17 -10.42
CA ALA A 210 17.10 -5.06 -9.20
C ALA A 210 17.81 -4.16 -8.19
N ARG A 211 17.05 -3.29 -7.52
CA ARG A 211 17.53 -2.38 -6.48
C ARG A 211 16.63 -2.47 -5.25
N ASP A 212 17.19 -2.14 -4.09
CA ASP A 212 16.44 -1.97 -2.84
C ASP A 212 15.53 -3.18 -2.51
N GLU A 213 14.24 -2.96 -2.25
CA GLU A 213 13.29 -4.03 -1.92
C GLU A 213 13.15 -5.08 -3.03
N GLN A 214 13.44 -4.74 -4.29
CA GLN A 214 13.38 -5.69 -5.40
C GLN A 214 14.45 -6.78 -5.26
N LEU A 215 15.52 -6.53 -4.50
CA LEU A 215 16.56 -7.54 -4.25
C LEU A 215 16.02 -8.73 -3.47
N ILE A 216 15.02 -8.51 -2.61
CA ILE A 216 14.46 -9.54 -1.72
C ILE A 216 13.11 -10.10 -2.20
N CYS A 217 12.62 -9.65 -3.35
CA CYS A 217 11.35 -10.10 -3.93
C CYS A 217 11.49 -11.45 -4.67
N ASN A 218 10.55 -12.39 -4.45
CA ASN A 218 10.52 -13.69 -5.12
C ASN A 218 9.84 -13.59 -6.52
N LYS A 219 9.89 -14.67 -7.32
CA LYS A 219 9.31 -14.69 -8.69
C LYS A 219 7.79 -14.46 -8.76
N LYS A 220 7.08 -14.46 -7.62
CA LYS A 220 5.64 -14.21 -7.49
C LYS A 220 5.31 -12.81 -6.96
N GLY A 221 6.32 -11.99 -6.69
CA GLY A 221 6.11 -10.66 -6.11
C GLY A 221 6.03 -10.63 -4.59
N GLU A 222 6.37 -11.72 -3.92
CA GLU A 222 6.34 -11.82 -2.46
C GLU A 222 7.75 -11.64 -1.88
N PHE A 223 7.88 -10.91 -0.78
CA PHE A 223 9.17 -10.73 -0.11
C PHE A 223 9.58 -11.97 0.68
N THR A 224 10.81 -12.44 0.47
CA THR A 224 11.44 -13.41 1.36
C THR A 224 12.03 -12.68 2.57
N LEU A 225 11.22 -12.55 3.63
CA LEU A 225 11.70 -12.25 4.98
C LEU A 225 12.22 -13.55 5.61
N PRO A 226 13.23 -13.50 6.49
CA PRO A 226 13.78 -14.70 7.10
C PRO A 226 12.69 -15.35 7.97
N GLY A 227 12.15 -16.50 7.53
CA GLY A 227 11.37 -17.38 8.40
C GLY A 227 10.03 -16.86 8.94
N ARG A 228 9.49 -15.73 8.47
CA ARG A 228 8.10 -15.35 8.80
C ARG A 228 7.35 -14.95 7.54
N LYS A 229 6.33 -15.74 7.19
CA LYS A 229 5.24 -15.28 6.33
C LYS A 229 4.77 -13.93 6.87
N LEU A 230 4.49 -12.96 6.00
CA LEU A 230 3.82 -11.73 6.43
C LEU A 230 2.60 -12.13 7.27
N PRO A 231 2.31 -11.41 8.36
CA PRO A 231 1.09 -11.66 9.12
C PRO A 231 -0.12 -11.66 8.19
N ALA A 232 -1.11 -12.53 8.43
CA ALA A 232 -2.23 -12.76 7.50
C ALA A 232 -3.01 -11.49 7.12
N PHE A 233 -2.96 -10.47 7.99
CA PHE A 233 -3.58 -9.17 7.84
C PHE A 233 -2.67 -8.10 7.19
N ILE A 234 -1.51 -8.46 6.64
CA ILE A 234 -0.60 -7.55 5.92
C ILE A 234 -0.24 -8.16 4.57
N ARG A 235 -0.37 -7.37 3.50
CA ARG A 235 0.03 -7.71 2.13
C ARG A 235 0.85 -6.60 1.51
N PHE A 236 1.71 -6.91 0.56
CA PHE A 236 2.44 -5.90 -0.21
C PHE A 236 1.81 -5.70 -1.59
N LYS A 237 1.71 -4.44 -2.03
CA LYS A 237 1.15 -4.06 -3.33
C LYS A 237 2.26 -3.48 -4.21
N GLU A 238 2.78 -4.32 -5.10
CA GLU A 238 3.94 -4.00 -5.95
C GLU A 238 3.74 -2.74 -6.81
N ALA A 239 2.55 -2.55 -7.37
CA ALA A 239 2.25 -1.42 -8.26
C ALA A 239 2.44 -0.04 -7.59
N GLN A 240 2.37 0.03 -6.26
CA GLN A 240 2.49 1.27 -5.49
C GLN A 240 3.70 1.28 -4.56
N GLY A 241 4.42 0.16 -4.44
CA GLY A 241 5.53 0.03 -3.49
C GLY A 241 5.09 0.13 -2.03
N GLU A 242 3.87 -0.31 -1.70
CA GLU A 242 3.26 -0.09 -0.39
C GLU A 242 2.79 -1.38 0.29
N TYR A 243 2.95 -1.43 1.61
CA TYR A 243 2.36 -2.41 2.49
C TYR A 243 0.95 -2.00 2.89
N ILE A 244 0.01 -2.93 2.76
CA ILE A 244 -1.39 -2.76 3.10
C ILE A 244 -1.73 -3.69 4.26
N PHE A 245 -2.10 -3.09 5.39
CA PHE A 245 -2.74 -3.74 6.52
C PHE A 245 -4.25 -3.78 6.30
N GLN A 246 -4.88 -4.92 6.54
CA GLN A 246 -6.33 -5.09 6.53
C GLN A 246 -6.77 -6.04 7.65
N ARG A 247 -7.64 -5.58 8.55
CA ARG A 247 -8.14 -6.37 9.68
C ARG A 247 -9.65 -6.30 9.74
N THR A 248 -10.27 -7.46 9.95
CA THR A 248 -11.71 -7.60 10.15
C THR A 248 -11.97 -8.14 11.55
N TYR A 249 -12.90 -7.54 12.28
CA TYR A 249 -13.30 -7.94 13.63
C TYR A 249 -14.74 -7.50 13.87
N LYS A 250 -15.60 -8.41 14.38
CA LYS A 250 -17.03 -8.17 14.65
C LYS A 250 -17.76 -7.40 13.52
N ASN A 251 -17.61 -7.89 12.28
CA ASN A 251 -18.21 -7.34 11.05
C ASN A 251 -17.73 -5.93 10.62
N GLU A 252 -16.77 -5.34 11.32
CA GLU A 252 -16.09 -4.12 10.88
C GLU A 252 -14.76 -4.47 10.20
N THR A 253 -14.35 -3.70 9.20
CA THR A 253 -13.06 -3.89 8.53
C THR A 253 -12.31 -2.57 8.44
N VAL A 254 -11.02 -2.60 8.77
CA VAL A 254 -10.13 -1.45 8.73
C VAL A 254 -8.94 -1.76 7.84
N THR A 255 -8.57 -0.82 6.97
CA THR A 255 -7.47 -0.97 5.99
C THR A 255 -6.54 0.24 6.04
N LYS A 256 -5.22 0.05 5.94
CA LYS A 256 -4.24 1.15 5.87
C LYS A 256 -3.01 0.79 5.05
N GLY A 257 -2.42 1.77 4.36
CA GLY A 257 -1.22 1.64 3.54
C GLY A 257 -0.02 2.41 4.10
N ARG A 258 1.20 1.83 4.04
CA ARG A 258 2.49 2.48 4.33
C ARG A 258 3.60 1.97 3.42
N LYS A 259 4.56 2.83 3.09
CA LYS A 259 5.72 2.46 2.26
C LYS A 259 6.73 1.60 3.01
N ARG A 260 6.96 1.87 4.30
CA ARG A 260 7.90 1.11 5.14
C ARG A 260 7.21 -0.04 5.87
N PHE A 261 7.92 -1.16 5.99
CA PHE A 261 7.44 -2.34 6.69
C PHE A 261 7.29 -2.12 8.21
N GLU A 262 8.21 -1.36 8.81
CA GLU A 262 8.18 -1.06 10.25
C GLU A 262 6.92 -0.27 10.62
N ASP A 263 6.55 0.71 9.80
CA ASP A 263 5.36 1.54 9.99
C ASP A 263 4.08 0.71 9.91
N ILE A 264 3.99 -0.23 8.96
CA ILE A 264 2.80 -1.09 8.84
C ILE A 264 2.69 -2.08 10.00
N MET A 265 3.82 -2.57 10.50
CA MET A 265 3.87 -3.45 11.67
C MET A 265 3.49 -2.70 12.95
N ALA A 266 3.91 -1.44 13.10
CA ALA A 266 3.49 -0.58 14.21
C ALA A 266 1.97 -0.36 14.19
N ILE A 267 1.38 -0.12 13.01
CA ILE A 267 -0.08 -0.03 12.85
C ILE A 267 -0.77 -1.32 13.26
N SER A 268 -0.24 -2.48 12.86
CA SER A 268 -0.79 -3.77 13.27
C SER A 268 -0.83 -3.94 14.78
N ARG A 269 0.28 -3.66 15.47
CA ARG A 269 0.36 -3.79 16.94
C ARG A 269 -0.61 -2.86 17.63
N LEU A 270 -0.70 -1.61 17.16
CA LEU A 270 -1.66 -0.63 17.69
C LEU A 270 -3.10 -1.15 17.56
N VAL A 271 -3.47 -1.73 16.41
CA VAL A 271 -4.81 -2.29 16.21
C VAL A 271 -5.07 -3.49 17.12
N ASP A 272 -4.06 -4.36 17.32
CA ASP A 272 -4.14 -5.49 18.26
C ASP A 272 -4.40 -5.01 19.70
N ASP A 273 -3.60 -4.04 20.18
CA ASP A 273 -3.75 -3.47 21.52
C ASP A 273 -5.11 -2.77 21.68
N TYR A 274 -5.57 -2.08 20.63
CA TYR A 274 -6.87 -1.42 20.63
C TYR A 274 -8.04 -2.41 20.73
N ILE A 275 -7.99 -3.52 19.98
CA ILE A 275 -9.00 -4.58 20.10
C ILE A 275 -8.98 -5.16 21.52
N LYS A 276 -7.78 -5.39 22.09
CA LYS A 276 -7.64 -5.96 23.43
C LYS A 276 -8.23 -5.06 24.52
N ILE A 277 -8.11 -3.73 24.38
CA ILE A 277 -8.58 -2.76 25.37
C ILE A 277 -10.07 -2.42 25.18
N PHE A 278 -10.51 -2.22 23.93
CA PHE A 278 -11.82 -1.64 23.62
C PHE A 278 -12.80 -2.59 22.95
N ASP A 279 -12.39 -3.83 22.66
CA ASP A 279 -13.20 -4.89 22.06
C ASP A 279 -13.96 -4.48 20.77
N ARG A 280 -13.32 -3.62 19.98
CA ARG A 280 -13.79 -3.10 18.69
C ARG A 280 -12.62 -2.64 17.82
N LEU A 281 -12.84 -2.38 16.52
CA LEU A 281 -11.80 -1.83 15.65
C LEU A 281 -11.69 -0.30 15.75
N PRO A 282 -10.50 0.28 15.52
CA PRO A 282 -10.35 1.73 15.44
C PRO A 282 -10.94 2.24 14.11
N ARG A 283 -12.08 2.96 14.19
CA ARG A 283 -12.80 3.49 13.01
C ARG A 283 -12.03 4.55 12.22
N ASP A 284 -11.13 5.28 12.87
CA ASP A 284 -10.34 6.38 12.27
C ASP A 284 -8.87 5.99 12.08
N LEU A 285 -8.58 4.80 11.53
CA LEU A 285 -7.20 4.36 11.32
C LEU A 285 -6.50 5.25 10.28
N GLY A 286 -5.85 6.29 10.78
CA GLY A 286 -4.95 7.16 10.04
C GLY A 286 -5.57 8.43 9.48
N ASN A 287 -6.11 9.27 10.36
CA ASN A 287 -6.08 10.69 10.11
C ASN A 287 -4.62 11.17 10.32
N ASP A 288 -3.83 11.19 9.24
CA ASP A 288 -2.39 11.50 9.25
C ASP A 288 -2.11 12.98 9.62
N THR A 289 -3.17 13.77 9.87
CA THR A 289 -3.13 15.19 10.25
C THR A 289 -2.84 15.45 11.73
N ILE A 290 -2.74 14.41 12.58
CA ILE A 290 -2.48 14.58 14.02
C ILE A 290 -1.18 13.86 14.41
N LYS A 291 -0.04 14.57 14.29
CA LYS A 291 1.27 14.17 14.83
C LYS A 291 1.36 14.40 16.34
N ILE A 292 0.44 13.85 17.12
CA ILE A 292 0.59 13.84 18.59
C ILE A 292 0.86 12.40 18.99
N ASP A 293 2.06 12.14 19.50
CA ASP A 293 2.39 10.82 20.06
C ASP A 293 1.67 10.64 21.39
N TYR A 294 0.47 10.08 21.29
CA TYR A 294 -0.46 9.85 22.38
C TYR A 294 0.13 9.01 23.54
N ASN A 295 1.13 8.17 23.26
CA ASN A 295 1.79 7.37 24.29
C ASN A 295 2.70 8.23 25.18
N THR A 296 3.22 9.34 24.67
CA THR A 296 4.13 10.23 25.42
C THR A 296 3.40 11.22 26.32
N ILE A 297 2.08 11.40 26.15
CA ILE A 297 1.27 12.38 26.88
C ILE A 297 0.41 11.77 27.99
N LEU A 298 0.22 10.45 27.98
CA LEU A 298 -0.48 9.74 29.05
C LEU A 298 0.31 9.85 30.35
N GLY A 299 -0.38 10.18 31.44
CA GLY A 299 0.23 10.35 32.77
C GLY A 299 1.00 11.67 32.95
N LYS A 300 1.01 12.56 31.94
CA LYS A 300 1.58 13.90 32.09
C LYS A 300 0.54 14.91 32.56
N GLN A 301 1.03 15.92 33.26
CA GLN A 301 0.26 17.08 33.69
C GLN A 301 0.54 18.27 32.76
N PHE A 302 -0.52 18.90 32.27
CA PHE A 302 -0.47 20.11 31.45
C PHE A 302 -1.30 21.20 32.15
N GLY A 303 -0.62 22.22 32.71
CA GLY A 303 -1.27 23.15 33.62
C GLY A 303 -1.80 22.42 34.86
N GLU A 304 -3.10 22.51 35.09
CA GLU A 304 -3.80 21.80 36.17
C GLU A 304 -4.49 20.53 35.70
N LEU A 305 -4.31 20.13 34.43
CA LEU A 305 -4.96 18.98 33.83
C LEU A 305 -4.00 17.78 33.79
N PHE A 306 -4.33 16.72 34.52
CA PHE A 306 -3.67 15.43 34.48
C PHE A 306 -4.31 14.52 33.42
N VAL A 307 -3.53 14.05 32.45
CA VAL A 307 -4.04 13.21 31.36
C VAL A 307 -4.13 11.75 31.83
N LYS A 308 -5.35 11.30 32.13
CA LYS A 308 -5.64 9.94 32.61
C LYS A 308 -5.80 8.93 31.49
N GLY A 309 -6.30 9.37 30.33
CA GLY A 309 -6.56 8.47 29.20
C GLY A 309 -6.96 9.20 27.94
N ILE A 310 -7.30 8.43 26.90
CA ILE A 310 -7.77 8.94 25.61
C ILE A 310 -9.09 8.28 25.27
N VAL A 311 -10.09 9.08 24.94
CA VAL A 311 -11.44 8.63 24.60
C VAL A 311 -11.79 9.13 23.21
N LEU A 312 -12.52 8.31 22.44
CA LEU A 312 -13.02 8.69 21.13
C LEU A 312 -14.49 9.11 21.26
N GLN A 313 -14.79 10.39 21.03
CA GLN A 313 -16.13 10.96 21.12
C GLN A 313 -16.38 11.84 19.89
N ASP A 314 -17.54 11.71 19.24
CA ASP A 314 -17.91 12.49 18.04
C ASP A 314 -16.91 12.38 16.89
N ASN A 315 -16.35 11.19 16.67
CA ASN A 315 -15.29 10.93 15.68
C ASN A 315 -14.02 11.78 15.87
N LYS A 316 -13.79 12.27 17.10
CA LYS A 316 -12.60 13.04 17.50
C LYS A 316 -11.96 12.38 18.71
N ARG A 317 -10.64 12.23 18.68
CA ARG A 317 -9.87 11.79 19.86
C ARG A 317 -9.80 12.93 20.85
N LYS A 318 -10.30 12.69 22.07
CA LYS A 318 -10.23 13.61 23.20
C LYS A 318 -9.36 13.01 24.29
N LEU A 319 -8.61 13.86 24.99
CA LEU A 319 -7.91 13.50 26.22
C LEU A 319 -8.93 13.49 27.35
N TRP A 320 -8.96 12.40 28.11
CA TRP A 320 -9.63 12.34 29.41
C TRP A 320 -8.69 12.93 30.45
N CYS A 321 -9.01 14.14 30.89
CA CYS A 321 -8.20 14.89 31.84
C CYS A 321 -8.92 15.00 33.18
N VAL A 322 -8.18 14.81 34.27
CA VAL A 322 -8.61 15.12 35.63
C VAL A 322 -7.96 16.44 36.03
N CYS A 323 -8.76 17.42 36.41
CA CYS A 323 -8.23 18.70 36.87
C CYS A 323 -7.80 18.63 38.35
N SER A 324 -6.90 19.53 38.78
CA SER A 324 -6.52 19.72 40.19
C SER A 324 -7.72 19.86 41.14
N CYS A 325 -8.83 20.43 40.66
CA CYS A 325 -10.09 20.55 41.40
C CYS A 325 -10.94 19.27 41.45
N GLY A 326 -10.43 18.14 40.93
CA GLY A 326 -11.10 16.83 40.92
C GLY A 326 -12.12 16.61 39.79
N LYS A 327 -12.43 17.64 38.99
CA LYS A 327 -13.37 17.51 37.86
C LYS A 327 -12.74 16.81 36.68
N GLU A 328 -13.43 15.79 36.16
CA GLU A 328 -13.04 15.09 34.94
C GLU A 328 -13.67 15.76 33.70
N LYS A 329 -12.88 16.01 32.66
CA LYS A 329 -13.34 16.59 31.39
C LYS A 329 -12.61 16.00 30.19
N TYR A 330 -13.25 16.13 29.02
CA TYR A 330 -12.73 15.63 27.75
C TYR A 330 -12.33 16.79 26.83
N TYR A 331 -11.06 16.83 26.42
CA TYR A 331 -10.51 17.94 25.65
C TYR A 331 -9.85 17.49 24.35
N LEU A 332 -9.82 18.38 23.35
CA LEU A 332 -9.04 18.12 22.14
C LEU A 332 -7.53 18.20 22.47
N PRO A 333 -6.71 17.23 22.02
CA PRO A 333 -5.29 17.15 22.36
C PRO A 333 -4.47 18.42 22.06
N PRO A 334 -4.62 19.09 20.89
CA PRO A 334 -3.85 20.30 20.61
C PRO A 334 -4.10 21.40 21.64
N GLY A 335 -5.34 21.56 22.11
CA GLY A 335 -5.69 22.61 23.08
C GLY A 335 -5.01 22.42 24.44
N VAL A 336 -4.81 21.17 24.88
CA VAL A 336 -4.14 20.84 26.15
C VAL A 336 -2.62 20.92 26.00
N VAL A 337 -2.08 20.33 24.92
CA VAL A 337 -0.63 20.26 24.68
C VAL A 337 -0.03 21.64 24.37
N GLU A 338 -0.72 22.48 23.59
CA GLU A 338 -0.30 23.85 23.28
C GLU A 338 -0.55 24.82 24.45
N GLY A 339 -1.15 24.37 25.57
CA GLY A 339 -1.40 25.18 26.76
C GLY A 339 -2.54 26.20 26.63
N LYS A 340 -3.38 26.09 25.60
CA LYS A 340 -4.60 26.89 25.44
C LYS A 340 -5.63 26.58 26.53
N ILE A 341 -5.72 25.33 26.95
CA ILE A 341 -6.62 24.84 27.99
C ILE A 341 -5.79 24.48 29.22
N LYS A 342 -5.87 25.30 30.27
CA LYS A 342 -5.04 25.16 31.48
C LYS A 342 -5.75 24.48 32.64
N SER A 343 -7.08 24.49 32.66
CA SER A 343 -7.90 23.95 33.74
C SER A 343 -9.27 23.51 33.24
N CYS A 344 -10.14 23.03 34.14
CA CYS A 344 -11.52 22.69 33.81
C CYS A 344 -12.40 23.90 33.40
N GLY A 345 -11.83 25.11 33.27
CA GLY A 345 -12.52 26.39 33.08
C GLY A 345 -12.73 27.19 34.36
N HIS A 346 -12.30 26.67 35.52
CA HIS A 346 -12.47 27.37 36.80
C HIS A 346 -11.50 28.56 36.94
N LEU A 347 -10.33 28.50 36.29
CA LEU A 347 -9.41 29.65 36.22
C LEU A 347 -10.03 30.81 35.41
N GLU A 348 -10.67 30.51 34.28
CA GLU A 348 -11.42 31.51 33.52
C GLU A 348 -12.62 32.03 34.31
N GLY A 349 -13.31 31.16 35.05
CA GLY A 349 -14.39 31.55 35.95
C GLY A 349 -13.94 32.56 37.00
N LEU A 350 -12.80 32.34 37.65
CA LEU A 350 -12.23 33.25 38.65
C LEU A 350 -11.84 34.61 38.05
N MET A 351 -11.19 34.59 36.88
CA MET A 351 -10.84 35.82 36.15
C MET A 351 -12.08 36.59 35.69
N LEU A 352 -13.13 35.89 35.25
CA LEU A 352 -14.41 36.50 34.90
C LEU A 352 -15.12 37.08 36.12
N THR A 353 -15.09 36.41 37.28
CA THR A 353 -15.68 36.97 38.51
C THR A 353 -14.97 38.24 38.93
N GLN A 354 -13.63 38.25 38.92
CA GLN A 354 -12.84 39.45 39.24
C GLN A 354 -13.15 40.60 38.27
N LYS A 355 -13.12 40.34 36.97
CA LYS A 355 -13.44 41.36 35.96
C LYS A 355 -14.89 41.85 36.06
N ASN A 356 -15.84 40.98 36.40
CA ASN A 356 -17.23 41.37 36.64
C ASN A 356 -17.38 42.23 37.90
N GLU A 357 -16.61 41.97 38.95
CA GLU A 357 -16.57 42.79 40.16
C GLU A 357 -16.00 44.18 39.86
N GLU A 358 -14.89 44.26 39.11
CA GLU A 358 -14.31 45.51 38.62
C GLU A 358 -15.31 46.32 37.79
N LEU A 359 -15.99 45.67 36.82
CA LEU A 359 -17.01 46.33 36.00
C LEU A 359 -18.21 46.81 36.82
N LYS A 360 -18.66 46.03 37.81
CA LYS A 360 -19.71 46.44 38.75
C LYS A 360 -19.25 47.64 39.58
N GLU A 361 -17.99 47.71 39.98
CA GLU A 361 -17.45 48.86 40.71
C GLU A 361 -17.38 50.12 39.84
N ILE A 362 -16.88 50.01 38.61
CA ILE A 362 -16.89 51.10 37.62
C ILE A 362 -18.32 51.59 37.38
N GLN A 363 -19.27 50.67 37.17
CA GLN A 363 -20.67 51.01 36.97
C GLN A 363 -21.27 51.69 38.20
N ARG A 364 -20.94 51.23 39.43
CA ARG A 364 -21.38 51.85 40.68
C ARG A 364 -20.86 53.28 40.82
N ASN A 365 -19.59 53.51 40.50
CA ASN A 365 -18.92 54.80 40.65
C ASN A 365 -19.22 55.81 39.53
N ARG A 366 -19.79 55.37 38.39
CA ARG A 366 -20.22 56.28 37.31
C ARG A 366 -21.30 57.24 37.80
N ASP A 367 -21.11 58.55 37.63
CA ASP A 367 -22.08 59.59 38.03
C ASP A 367 -23.03 60.06 36.91
N VAL A 368 -22.76 59.63 35.67
CA VAL A 368 -23.57 59.95 34.49
C VAL A 368 -24.86 59.11 34.48
N ALA A 369 -25.98 59.76 34.14
CA ALA A 369 -27.27 59.09 33.98
C ALA A 369 -27.21 57.88 33.03
N LEU A 370 -28.13 56.93 33.26
CA LEU A 370 -28.37 55.84 32.32
C LEU A 370 -29.12 56.40 31.09
N ALA A 371 -29.01 55.74 29.94
CA ALA A 371 -29.70 56.16 28.72
C ALA A 371 -31.22 56.27 28.89
N SER A 372 -31.79 55.50 29.82
CA SER A 372 -33.21 55.56 30.21
C SER A 372 -33.61 56.83 30.97
N ASN A 373 -32.66 57.65 31.41
CA ASN A 373 -32.91 58.91 32.10
C ASN A 373 -32.28 60.07 31.32
N THR A 374 -33.08 60.66 30.43
CA THR A 374 -32.71 61.81 29.60
C THR A 374 -32.99 63.16 30.24
N THR A 375 -33.55 63.18 31.46
CA THR A 375 -34.16 64.41 32.03
C THR A 375 -33.17 65.32 32.77
N THR A 376 -32.27 64.77 33.60
CA THR A 376 -31.36 65.57 34.44
C THR A 376 -29.87 65.33 34.13
N GLY A 377 -29.55 64.31 33.34
CA GLY A 377 -28.17 63.85 33.10
C GLY A 377 -27.45 63.26 34.32
N LYS A 378 -28.07 63.27 35.51
CA LYS A 378 -27.48 62.78 36.76
C LYS A 378 -27.99 61.38 37.09
N LYS A 379 -27.07 60.47 37.43
CA LYS A 379 -27.46 59.11 37.86
C LYS A 379 -28.32 59.16 39.14
N ASN A 380 -29.34 58.31 39.18
CA ASN A 380 -30.32 58.15 40.28
C ASN A 380 -31.25 59.34 40.53
N ILE A 381 -31.21 60.41 39.73
CA ILE A 381 -32.13 61.56 39.87
C ILE A 381 -32.85 61.76 38.54
N SER A 382 -34.18 61.73 38.51
CA SER A 382 -34.98 62.02 37.32
C SER A 382 -35.99 63.13 37.60
N TYR A 383 -36.36 63.90 36.59
CA TYR A 383 -37.42 64.90 36.73
C TYR A 383 -38.77 64.30 36.33
N ASN A 384 -39.75 64.33 37.24
CA ASN A 384 -41.10 63.86 36.97
C ASN A 384 -42.02 65.04 36.65
N ASN A 385 -42.41 65.16 35.38
CA ASN A 385 -43.18 66.32 34.90
C ASN A 385 -44.59 66.37 35.50
N SER A 386 -45.25 65.23 35.69
CA SER A 386 -46.61 65.15 36.25
C SER A 386 -46.67 65.55 37.72
N LYS A 387 -45.60 65.28 38.49
CA LYS A 387 -45.51 65.62 39.92
C LYS A 387 -44.70 66.90 40.18
N LYS A 388 -44.17 67.54 39.13
CA LYS A 388 -43.33 68.75 39.20
C LYS A 388 -42.23 68.65 40.26
N ALA A 389 -41.54 67.51 40.31
CA ALA A 389 -40.55 67.20 41.34
C ALA A 389 -39.38 66.39 40.79
N PHE A 390 -38.22 66.55 41.43
CA PHE A 390 -37.05 65.71 41.21
C PHE A 390 -37.15 64.46 42.07
N GLU A 391 -37.03 63.29 41.47
CA GLU A 391 -37.13 61.99 42.12
C GLU A 391 -35.75 61.37 42.24
N PHE A 392 -35.30 61.15 43.46
CA PHE A 392 -34.14 60.31 43.74
C PHE A 392 -34.61 58.87 43.93
N LYS A 393 -34.02 57.93 43.18
CA LYS A 393 -34.30 56.50 43.32
C LYS A 393 -33.02 55.68 43.20
N ILE A 394 -32.77 54.83 44.18
CA ILE A 394 -31.69 53.84 44.16
C ILE A 394 -32.21 52.49 44.68
N THR A 395 -31.85 51.42 43.98
CA THR A 395 -32.22 50.04 44.36
C THR A 395 -30.94 49.24 44.59
N ARG A 396 -30.88 48.47 45.68
CA ARG A 396 -29.80 47.51 45.98
C ARG A 396 -30.41 46.25 46.56
N GLY A 397 -30.18 45.11 45.90
CA GLY A 397 -30.88 43.86 46.23
C GLY A 397 -32.40 44.05 46.06
N GLU A 398 -33.16 43.65 47.07
CA GLU A 398 -34.63 43.78 47.11
C GLU A 398 -35.08 45.13 47.69
N THR A 399 -34.17 45.92 48.26
CA THR A 399 -34.50 47.18 48.91
C THR A 399 -34.33 48.34 47.94
N SER A 400 -35.33 49.23 47.89
CA SER A 400 -35.27 50.49 47.14
C SER A 400 -35.50 51.68 48.04
N LEU A 401 -34.64 52.70 47.91
CA LEU A 401 -34.82 54.00 48.54
C LEU A 401 -35.32 55.00 47.50
N PHE A 402 -36.36 55.73 47.86
CA PHE A 402 -37.05 56.68 47.00
C PHE A 402 -37.41 57.94 47.78
N GLN A 403 -37.12 59.12 47.22
CA GLN A 403 -37.49 60.40 47.80
C GLN A 403 -37.70 61.47 46.71
N ARG A 404 -38.61 62.42 46.96
CA ARG A 404 -38.91 63.54 46.05
C ARG A 404 -38.45 64.87 46.61
N PHE A 405 -38.00 65.76 45.73
CA PHE A 405 -37.51 67.10 46.06
C PHE A 405 -38.07 68.14 45.10
N LYS A 406 -38.18 69.39 45.56
CA LYS A 406 -38.66 70.51 44.71
C LYS A 406 -37.55 71.06 43.81
N THR A 407 -36.31 71.08 44.30
CA THR A 407 -35.15 71.58 43.57
C THR A 407 -34.15 70.47 43.26
N LEU A 408 -33.34 70.67 42.21
CA LEU A 408 -32.28 69.74 41.84
C LEU A 408 -31.19 69.67 42.91
N ASP A 409 -30.85 70.81 43.54
CA ASP A 409 -29.79 70.89 44.56
C ASP A 409 -30.14 70.08 45.81
N GLN A 410 -31.38 70.14 46.27
CA GLN A 410 -31.86 69.30 47.38
C GLN A 410 -31.73 67.81 47.06
N ALA A 411 -32.04 67.42 45.81
CA ALA A 411 -31.88 66.04 45.36
C ALA A 411 -30.40 65.62 45.27
N LEU A 412 -29.50 66.52 44.89
CA LEU A 412 -28.06 66.29 44.83
C LEU A 412 -27.44 66.15 46.23
N GLU A 413 -27.82 67.00 47.18
CA GLU A 413 -27.36 66.92 48.56
C GLU A 413 -27.80 65.61 49.21
N TYR A 414 -29.08 65.24 49.03
CA TYR A 414 -29.61 63.98 49.53
C TYR A 414 -28.92 62.78 48.88
N LYS A 415 -28.69 62.82 47.56
CA LYS A 415 -27.89 61.81 46.85
C LYS A 415 -26.51 61.66 47.48
N GLN A 416 -25.82 62.76 47.79
CA GLN A 416 -24.48 62.69 48.39
C GLN A 416 -24.51 62.07 49.80
N LYS A 417 -25.51 62.43 50.64
CA LYS A 417 -25.72 61.83 51.96
C LYS A 417 -25.92 60.31 51.86
N VAL A 418 -26.81 59.87 50.96
CA VAL A 418 -27.09 58.45 50.72
C VAL A 418 -25.84 57.71 50.23
N LEU A 419 -25.11 58.26 49.26
CA LEU A 419 -23.89 57.63 48.73
C LEU A 419 -22.77 57.54 49.78
N ASN A 420 -22.63 58.56 50.65
CA ASN A 420 -21.67 58.54 51.74
C ASN A 420 -22.02 57.47 52.79
N TYR A 421 -23.30 57.32 53.14
CA TYR A 421 -23.75 56.26 54.05
C TYR A 421 -23.45 54.88 53.46
N ILE A 422 -23.81 54.66 52.20
CA ILE A 422 -23.57 53.41 51.48
C ILE A 422 -22.08 53.02 51.51
N LYS A 423 -21.17 53.99 51.38
CA LYS A 423 -19.71 53.76 51.46
C LYS A 423 -19.26 53.35 52.87
N LYS A 424 -19.91 53.86 53.93
CA LYS A 424 -19.57 53.56 55.33
C LYS A 424 -20.16 52.24 55.84
N HIS A 425 -21.24 51.74 55.24
CA HIS A 425 -21.99 50.58 55.72
C HIS A 425 -22.00 49.41 54.73
N ASP A 426 -20.85 49.08 54.14
CA ASP A 426 -20.65 47.93 53.23
C ASP A 426 -21.70 47.81 52.12
N GLY A 427 -22.17 48.95 51.62
CA GLY A 427 -23.12 49.00 50.53
C GLY A 427 -24.59 48.83 50.90
N LYS A 428 -24.95 48.77 52.19
CA LYS A 428 -26.34 48.76 52.65
C LYS A 428 -27.02 50.11 52.42
N LEU A 429 -28.31 50.07 52.08
CA LEU A 429 -29.12 51.29 51.99
C LEU A 429 -29.52 51.76 53.39
N PRO A 430 -29.46 53.07 53.66
CA PRO A 430 -29.95 53.63 54.92
C PRO A 430 -31.47 53.47 55.06
N SER A 431 -31.95 53.27 56.29
CA SER A 431 -33.36 53.36 56.64
C SER A 431 -33.83 54.83 56.66
N LYS A 432 -35.15 55.06 56.80
CA LYS A 432 -35.69 56.44 56.90
C LYS A 432 -35.18 57.20 58.12
N GLU A 433 -34.71 56.50 59.15
CA GLU A 433 -34.20 57.10 60.40
C GLU A 433 -32.71 57.48 60.29
N ASP A 434 -31.97 56.76 59.46
CA ASP A 434 -30.51 56.94 59.28
C ASP A 434 -30.12 58.18 58.45
N ILE A 435 -31.08 58.85 57.80
CA ILE A 435 -30.87 59.98 56.87
C ILE A 435 -31.66 61.22 57.30
N LYS A 436 -32.15 61.25 58.54
CA LYS A 436 -32.83 62.44 59.08
C LYS A 436 -31.88 63.61 59.27
#